data_AF-A0A918MS93-F1
#
_entry.id   AF-A0A918MS93-F1
#
_cell.length_a   1.000
_cell.length_b   1.000
_cell.length_c   1.000
_cell.angle_alpha   90.00
_cell.angle_beta   90.00
_cell.angle_gamma   90.00
#
_symmetry.space_group_name_H-M   'P 1'
#
loop_
_entity.id
_entity.type
_entity.pdbx_description
1 polymer ?
#
loop_
_entity_poly.entity_id
_entity_poly.type
_entity_poly.pdbx_seq_one_letter_code
_entity_poly.pdbx_strand_id
1 'polypeptide(L)'
;MSTSTTASVSTHILDTSAGRPAGGVAVRLSVRGGRDADWRPLGGSATDADGRCKDLPAPPEGTTHVRLDFAVEAYFSQSEKKQADAQQDAPANRDSGPGVFFPEVAVTFAVVPGEHYHVPLLLNPFGYSVYRGS
;
A
#
# COMPACT_ATOMS: atom_id res chain seq x y z
N MET A 1 -3.37 -36.27 1.63
CA MET A 1 -3.71 -35.04 0.89
C MET A 1 -3.16 -33.87 1.68
N SER A 2 -2.02 -33.32 1.28
CA SER A 2 -1.40 -32.19 1.99
C SER A 2 -2.05 -30.91 1.47
N THR A 3 -3.03 -30.37 2.20
CA THR A 3 -3.55 -29.03 1.93
C THR A 3 -2.52 -28.03 2.47
N SER A 4 -1.50 -27.72 1.68
CA SER A 4 -0.58 -26.63 2.01
C SER A 4 -1.35 -25.32 1.86
N THR A 5 -1.84 -24.79 2.99
CA THR A 5 -2.59 -23.53 3.00
C THR A 5 -1.59 -22.40 2.79
N THR A 6 -1.67 -21.70 1.66
CA THR A 6 -0.89 -20.49 1.41
C THR A 6 -1.34 -19.35 2.31
N ALA A 7 -0.45 -18.38 2.58
CA ALA A 7 -0.86 -17.14 3.24
C ALA A 7 -1.87 -16.36 2.38
N SER A 8 -2.58 -15.42 2.99
CA SER A 8 -3.43 -14.45 2.27
C SER A 8 -3.11 -13.03 2.72
N VAL A 9 -3.21 -12.08 1.80
CA VAL A 9 -2.82 -10.67 2.02
C VAL A 9 -3.93 -9.75 1.56
N SER A 10 -4.30 -8.81 2.41
CA SER A 10 -5.23 -7.74 2.08
C SER A 10 -4.71 -6.40 2.58
N THR A 11 -5.19 -5.30 2.00
CA THR A 11 -4.81 -3.95 2.42
C THR A 11 -6.00 -3.00 2.39
N HIS A 12 -5.88 -1.90 3.10
CA HIS A 12 -6.84 -0.80 3.18
C HIS A 12 -6.05 0.50 3.35
N ILE A 13 -6.31 1.48 2.49
CA ILE A 13 -5.61 2.75 2.50
C ILE A 13 -6.59 3.84 2.92
N LEU A 14 -6.24 4.56 3.98
CA LEU A 14 -7.00 5.70 4.48
C LEU A 14 -6.17 6.96 4.32
N ASP A 15 -6.71 7.95 3.63
CA ASP A 15 -6.17 9.31 3.59
C ASP A 15 -6.61 10.06 4.85
N THR A 16 -5.69 10.17 5.82
CA THR A 16 -5.97 10.80 7.11
C THR A 16 -5.99 12.32 7.03
N SER A 17 -5.45 12.92 5.96
CA SER A 17 -5.54 14.36 5.75
C SER A 17 -6.93 14.80 5.30
N ALA A 18 -7.62 13.95 4.54
CA ALA A 18 -8.99 14.19 4.06
C ALA A 18 -10.06 13.39 4.84
N GLY A 19 -9.66 12.53 5.78
CA GLY A 19 -10.56 11.72 6.60
C GLY A 19 -11.39 10.71 5.80
N ARG A 20 -10.84 10.15 4.71
CA ARG A 20 -11.58 9.28 3.77
C ARG A 20 -10.73 8.11 3.24
N PRO A 21 -11.35 7.05 2.70
CA PRO A 21 -10.60 6.01 1.99
C PRO A 21 -9.90 6.55 0.74
N ALA A 22 -8.68 6.07 0.51
CA ALA A 22 -7.90 6.41 -0.67
C ALA A 22 -8.19 5.41 -1.79
N GLY A 23 -9.21 5.71 -2.60
CA GLY A 23 -9.58 4.90 -3.76
C GLY A 23 -8.71 5.17 -5.00
N GLY A 24 -8.52 4.15 -5.84
CA GLY A 24 -7.77 4.24 -7.09
C GLY A 24 -6.24 4.19 -6.94
N VAL A 25 -5.72 3.90 -5.75
CA VAL A 25 -4.27 3.75 -5.50
C VAL A 25 -3.82 2.42 -6.08
N ALA A 26 -2.87 2.43 -7.00
CA ALA A 26 -2.30 1.19 -7.53
C ALA A 26 -1.40 0.53 -6.46
N VAL A 27 -1.65 -0.77 -6.22
CA VAL A 27 -0.90 -1.60 -5.27
C VAL A 27 -0.32 -2.80 -6.01
N ARG A 28 0.99 -3.01 -5.92
CA ARG A 28 1.67 -4.20 -6.46
C ARG A 28 2.10 -5.12 -5.34
N LEU A 29 2.00 -6.42 -5.59
CA LEU A 29 2.40 -7.48 -4.68
C LEU A 29 3.61 -8.22 -5.26
N SER A 30 4.69 -8.27 -4.49
CA SER A 30 5.89 -9.07 -4.76
C SER A 30 6.15 -10.06 -3.64
N VAL A 31 6.77 -11.20 -3.96
CA VAL A 31 7.06 -12.29 -3.02
C VAL A 31 8.50 -12.77 -3.16
N ARG A 32 9.04 -13.38 -2.10
CA ARG A 32 10.32 -14.12 -2.15
C ARG A 32 10.39 -15.26 -1.14
N GLY A 33 11.21 -16.25 -1.45
CA GLY A 33 11.39 -17.50 -0.67
C GLY A 33 12.54 -17.48 0.33
N GLY A 34 13.00 -16.32 0.77
CA GLY A 34 14.10 -16.18 1.72
C GLY A 34 14.52 -14.72 1.86
N ARG A 35 15.36 -14.40 2.84
CA ARG A 35 15.82 -13.01 3.08
C ARG A 35 16.68 -12.47 1.94
N ASP A 36 17.44 -13.34 1.29
CA ASP A 36 18.40 -12.97 0.23
C ASP A 36 17.93 -13.41 -1.16
N ALA A 37 16.72 -13.98 -1.27
CA ALA A 37 16.12 -14.34 -2.54
C ALA A 37 15.62 -13.09 -3.28
N ASP A 38 15.65 -13.14 -4.61
CA ASP A 38 15.13 -12.08 -5.46
C ASP A 38 13.62 -11.91 -5.28
N TRP A 39 13.17 -10.66 -5.39
CA TRP A 39 11.74 -10.34 -5.43
C TRP A 39 11.13 -10.77 -6.75
N ARG A 40 10.07 -11.57 -6.68
CA ARG A 40 9.25 -11.93 -7.83
C ARG A 40 7.92 -11.19 -7.79
N PRO A 41 7.55 -10.42 -8.84
CA PRO A 41 6.23 -9.82 -8.92
C PRO A 41 5.17 -10.93 -9.03
N LEU A 42 4.10 -10.80 -8.25
CA LEU A 42 2.98 -11.75 -8.25
C LEU A 42 1.72 -11.17 -8.90
N GLY A 43 1.54 -9.85 -8.82
CA GLY A 43 0.41 -9.15 -9.41
C GLY A 43 0.13 -7.84 -8.70
N GLY A 44 -1.09 -7.32 -8.83
CA GLY A 44 -1.50 -6.09 -8.18
C GLY A 44 -2.93 -5.72 -8.53
N SER A 45 -3.48 -4.75 -7.82
CA SER A 45 -4.80 -4.17 -8.08
C SER A 45 -4.82 -2.70 -7.67
N ALA A 46 -5.82 -1.94 -8.12
CA ALA A 46 -6.10 -0.62 -7.58
C ALA A 46 -7.07 -0.73 -6.40
N THR A 47 -6.97 0.17 -5.42
CA THR A 47 -7.93 0.22 -4.32
C THR A 47 -9.32 0.59 -4.83
N ASP A 48 -10.35 -0.05 -4.27
CA ASP A 48 -11.76 0.27 -4.54
C ASP A 48 -12.19 1.61 -3.90
N ALA A 49 -13.47 1.97 -4.01
CA ALA A 49 -14.01 3.21 -3.43
C ALA A 49 -13.93 3.26 -1.89
N ASP A 50 -13.78 2.10 -1.24
CA ASP A 50 -13.54 1.95 0.20
C ASP A 50 -12.03 1.82 0.50
N GLY A 51 -11.15 2.15 -0.44
CA GLY A 51 -9.71 2.15 -0.24
C GLY A 51 -9.09 0.75 -0.11
N ARG A 52 -9.78 -0.33 -0.48
CA ARG A 52 -9.33 -1.72 -0.27
C ARG A 52 -8.88 -2.40 -1.54
N CYS A 53 -7.89 -3.28 -1.43
CA CYS A 53 -7.63 -4.31 -2.44
C CYS A 53 -8.09 -5.66 -1.90
N LYS A 54 -9.17 -6.20 -2.46
CA LYS A 54 -9.77 -7.49 -2.05
C LYS A 54 -9.21 -8.68 -2.83
N ASP A 55 -8.68 -8.43 -4.02
CA ASP A 55 -8.31 -9.47 -5.00
C ASP A 55 -6.80 -9.57 -5.23
N LEU A 56 -5.99 -9.41 -4.17
CA LEU A 56 -4.55 -9.65 -4.27
C LEU A 56 -4.29 -11.17 -4.44
N PRO A 57 -3.40 -11.58 -5.36
CA PRO A 57 -3.13 -12.99 -5.60
C PRO A 57 -2.51 -13.64 -4.36
N ALA A 58 -2.92 -14.87 -4.05
CA ALA A 58 -2.40 -15.62 -2.92
C ALA A 58 -0.89 -15.89 -3.12
N PRO A 59 -0.03 -15.55 -2.13
CA PRO A 59 1.37 -15.93 -2.16
C PRO A 59 1.57 -17.44 -2.37
N PRO A 60 2.44 -17.86 -3.30
CA PRO A 60 2.69 -19.28 -3.55
C PRO A 60 3.39 -19.96 -2.36
N GLU A 61 3.30 -21.29 -2.32
CA GLU A 61 4.04 -22.11 -1.33
C GLU A 61 5.54 -21.79 -1.33
N GLY A 62 6.15 -21.83 -0.14
CA GLY A 62 7.55 -21.45 0.05
C GLY A 62 7.80 -19.93 0.14
N THR A 63 6.77 -19.09 0.00
CA THR A 63 6.91 -17.65 0.28
C THR A 63 7.18 -17.41 1.76
N THR A 64 8.24 -16.64 2.06
CA THR A 64 8.58 -16.23 3.43
C THR A 64 8.43 -14.72 3.64
N HIS A 65 8.51 -13.94 2.56
CA HIS A 65 8.34 -12.49 2.60
C HIS A 65 7.43 -12.01 1.48
N VAL A 66 6.66 -10.98 1.82
CA VAL A 66 5.77 -10.25 0.92
C VAL A 66 6.20 -8.78 0.93
N ARG A 67 6.07 -8.12 -0.23
CA ARG A 67 6.16 -6.66 -0.36
C ARG A 67 4.91 -6.11 -1.05
N LEU A 68 4.32 -5.08 -0.46
CA LEU A 68 3.30 -4.23 -1.07
C LEU A 68 3.93 -2.90 -1.48
N ASP A 69 3.85 -2.57 -2.76
CA ASP A 69 4.32 -1.31 -3.33
C ASP A 69 3.08 -0.45 -3.67
N PHE A 70 2.92 0.68 -2.99
CA PHE A 70 1.80 1.61 -3.10
C PHE A 70 2.18 2.84 -3.93
N ALA A 71 1.49 3.10 -5.04
CA ALA A 71 1.74 4.25 -5.93
C ALA A 71 1.10 5.54 -5.37
N VAL A 72 1.74 6.14 -4.36
CA VAL A 72 1.23 7.29 -3.60
C VAL A 72 1.17 8.58 -4.42
N GLU A 73 2.19 8.85 -5.25
CA GLU A 73 2.23 10.06 -6.07
C GLU A 73 1.00 10.19 -6.97
N ALA A 74 0.67 9.12 -7.69
CA ALA A 74 -0.46 9.13 -8.61
C ALA A 74 -1.79 9.47 -7.92
N TYR A 75 -1.96 9.07 -6.65
CA TYR A 75 -3.15 9.39 -5.86
C TYR A 75 -3.20 10.89 -5.50
N PHE A 76 -2.12 11.43 -4.94
CA PHE A 76 -2.10 12.83 -4.52
C PHE A 76 -2.04 13.81 -5.70
N SER A 77 -1.38 13.47 -6.81
CA SER A 77 -1.39 14.31 -8.01
C SER A 77 -2.78 14.39 -8.68
N GLN A 78 -3.64 13.39 -8.49
CA GLN A 78 -5.04 13.45 -8.91
C GLN A 78 -5.89 14.32 -7.98
N SER A 79 -5.59 14.32 -6.67
CA SER A 79 -6.32 15.14 -5.69
C SER A 79 -5.88 16.60 -5.69
N GLU A 80 -4.61 16.92 -5.94
CA GLU A 80 -4.12 18.31 -6.05
C GLU A 80 -4.77 19.04 -7.23
N LYS A 81 -5.11 18.33 -8.32
CA LYS A 81 -5.93 18.90 -9.41
C LYS A 81 -7.38 19.22 -9.00
N LYS A 82 -7.87 18.68 -7.88
CA LYS A 82 -9.22 18.94 -7.32
C LYS A 82 -9.21 19.88 -6.09
N GLN A 83 -8.07 20.07 -5.43
CA GLN A 83 -7.90 20.95 -4.27
C GLN A 83 -7.11 22.21 -4.66
N ALA A 84 -7.66 22.97 -5.61
CA ALA A 84 -7.42 24.40 -5.67
C ALA A 84 -8.55 25.10 -4.88
N ASP A 85 -8.70 24.77 -3.60
CA ASP A 85 -9.46 25.57 -2.64
C ASP A 85 -9.04 25.23 -1.19
N ALA A 86 -8.27 26.16 -0.63
CA ALA A 86 -8.12 26.54 0.78
C ALA A 86 -7.87 25.48 1.88
N GLN A 87 -6.61 25.41 2.33
CA GLN A 87 -6.32 25.69 3.74
C GLN A 87 -5.03 26.50 3.86
N GLN A 88 -5.18 27.83 3.91
CA GLN A 88 -4.15 28.79 4.33
C GLN A 88 -3.74 28.45 5.76
N ASP A 89 -2.52 27.94 5.95
CA ASP A 89 -1.66 28.04 7.15
C ASP A 89 -0.57 26.96 7.17
N ALA A 90 -0.63 25.95 6.29
CA ALA A 90 0.51 25.09 6.02
C ALA A 90 1.46 25.79 5.02
N PRO A 91 2.76 25.96 5.32
CA PRO A 91 3.67 26.67 4.43
C PRO A 91 3.70 25.99 3.06
N ALA A 92 3.23 26.74 2.05
CA ALA A 92 3.08 26.32 0.66
C ALA A 92 4.43 26.17 -0.08
N ASN A 93 5.56 26.10 0.62
CA ASN A 93 6.87 25.98 0.01
C ASN A 93 7.62 24.80 0.63
N ARG A 94 7.38 23.65 0.02
CA ARG A 94 8.04 22.36 0.27
C ARG A 94 9.51 22.51 -0.14
N ASP A 95 10.45 22.17 0.72
CA ASP A 95 11.87 21.96 0.36
C ASP A 95 12.07 20.79 -0.63
N SER A 96 10.99 20.23 -1.18
CA SER A 96 10.92 19.01 -1.99
C SER A 96 10.34 19.26 -3.39
N GLY A 97 10.58 20.42 -4.02
CA GLY A 97 10.19 20.68 -5.41
C GLY A 97 8.68 20.46 -5.71
N PRO A 98 8.27 20.29 -6.98
CA PRO A 98 6.87 20.15 -7.39
C PRO A 98 6.25 18.77 -7.08
N GLY A 99 6.89 17.92 -6.27
CA GLY A 99 6.47 16.55 -6.00
C GLY A 99 5.69 16.36 -4.70
N VAL A 100 5.15 15.15 -4.52
CA VAL A 100 4.68 14.66 -3.22
C VAL A 100 5.87 14.21 -2.38
N PHE A 101 5.77 14.25 -1.05
CA PHE A 101 6.90 13.85 -0.19
C PHE A 101 7.24 12.35 -0.29
N PHE A 102 6.21 11.50 -0.44
CA PHE A 102 6.38 10.06 -0.69
C PHE A 102 5.88 9.71 -2.09
N PRO A 103 6.76 9.52 -3.10
CA PRO A 103 6.30 9.15 -4.43
C PRO A 103 5.72 7.74 -4.46
N GLU A 104 6.29 6.84 -3.65
CA GLU A 104 5.79 5.49 -3.39
C GLU A 104 6.04 5.11 -1.93
N VAL A 105 5.30 4.11 -1.46
CA VAL A 105 5.55 3.46 -0.17
C VAL A 105 5.71 1.96 -0.42
N ALA A 106 6.80 1.38 0.07
CA ALA A 106 7.06 -0.05 -0.04
C ALA A 106 7.06 -0.67 1.36
N VAL A 107 6.11 -1.58 1.63
CA VAL A 107 5.99 -2.28 2.91
C VAL A 107 6.37 -3.73 2.73
N THR A 108 7.50 -4.14 3.33
CA THR A 108 7.97 -5.53 3.36
C THR A 108 7.66 -6.17 4.69
N PHE A 109 7.11 -7.39 4.70
CA PHE A 109 6.81 -8.14 5.91
C PHE A 109 6.97 -9.65 5.71
N ALA A 110 7.23 -10.36 6.81
CA ALA A 110 7.30 -11.82 6.82
C ALA A 110 5.90 -12.44 6.87
N VAL A 111 5.74 -13.61 6.25
CA VAL A 111 4.47 -14.35 6.24
C VAL A 111 4.66 -15.80 6.64
N VAL A 112 3.63 -16.36 7.28
CA VAL A 112 3.51 -17.77 7.64
C VAL A 112 2.40 -18.40 6.81
N PRO A 113 2.61 -19.59 6.22
CA PRO A 113 1.57 -20.32 5.52
C PRO A 113 0.31 -20.50 6.38
N GLY A 114 -0.87 -20.29 5.78
CA GLY A 114 -2.16 -20.46 6.42
C GLY A 114 -2.68 -19.26 7.21
N GLU A 115 -1.86 -18.21 7.40
CA GLU A 115 -2.31 -16.98 8.06
C GLU A 115 -2.87 -15.94 7.08
N HIS A 116 -3.78 -15.11 7.59
CA HIS A 116 -4.23 -13.89 6.92
C HIS A 116 -3.45 -12.68 7.44
N TYR A 117 -3.05 -11.82 6.52
CA TYR A 117 -2.31 -10.58 6.79
C TYR A 117 -3.09 -9.40 6.24
N HIS A 118 -3.78 -8.68 7.12
CA HIS A 118 -4.32 -7.36 6.78
C HIS A 118 -3.25 -6.30 7.06
N VAL A 119 -2.79 -5.58 6.04
CA VAL A 119 -1.72 -4.58 6.15
C VAL A 119 -2.21 -3.22 5.65
N PRO A 120 -2.93 -2.46 6.48
CA PRO A 120 -3.43 -1.13 6.12
C PRO A 120 -2.34 -0.05 6.10
N LEU A 121 -2.56 0.98 5.28
CA LEU A 121 -1.73 2.17 5.18
C LEU A 121 -2.57 3.40 5.57
N LEU A 122 -2.22 4.05 6.68
CA LEU A 122 -2.74 5.36 7.04
C LEU A 122 -1.82 6.41 6.44
N LEU A 123 -2.32 7.18 5.48
CA LEU A 123 -1.52 8.02 4.61
C LEU A 123 -1.93 9.49 4.74
N ASN A 124 -0.95 10.38 4.80
CA ASN A 124 -1.13 11.81 4.55
C ASN A 124 0.03 12.32 3.68
N PRO A 125 -0.01 13.58 3.18
CA PRO A 125 1.01 14.08 2.26
C PRO A 125 2.45 14.09 2.79
N PHE A 126 2.67 14.02 4.11
CA PHE A 126 3.98 14.17 4.76
C PHE A 126 4.30 13.08 5.79
N GLY A 127 3.41 12.10 5.98
CA GLY A 127 3.58 11.00 6.92
C GLY A 127 2.69 9.83 6.56
N TYR A 128 3.11 8.63 6.96
CA TYR A 128 2.27 7.44 6.92
C TYR A 128 2.54 6.56 8.13
N SER A 129 1.57 5.70 8.46
CA SER A 129 1.75 4.60 9.39
C SER A 129 1.18 3.31 8.81
N VAL A 130 1.80 2.20 9.22
CA VAL A 130 1.43 0.84 8.79
C VAL A 130 1.43 -0.06 10.01
N TYR A 131 0.50 -1.00 10.04
CA TYR A 131 0.40 -2.00 11.10
C TYR A 131 -0.15 -3.32 10.55
N ARG A 132 -0.07 -4.40 11.33
CA ARG A 132 -0.76 -5.66 11.03
C ARG A 132 -2.14 -5.63 11.70
N GLY A 133 -3.20 -5.64 10.91
CA GLY A 133 -4.57 -5.88 11.37
C GLY A 133 -4.85 -7.36 11.61
N SER A 134 -5.90 -7.63 12.38
CA SER A 134 -6.47 -8.98 12.58
C SER A 134 -7.19 -9.47 11.33
#